data_AF-A0A388PZ79-F1
#
_entry.id   AF-A0A388PZ79-F1
#
_cell.length_a   1.000
_cell.length_b   1.000
_cell.length_c   1.000
_cell.angle_alpha   90.00
_cell.angle_beta   90.00
_cell.angle_gamma   90.00
#
_symmetry.space_group_name_H-M   'P 1'
#
loop_
_entity.id
_entity.type
_entity.pdbx_description
1 polymer ?
#
loop_
_entity_poly.entity_id
_entity_poly.type
_entity_poly.pdbx_seq_one_letter_code
_entity_poly.pdbx_strand_id
1 'polypeptide(L)'
;MDKKKLATILGYLGLIPFFSLTLIFFISNFNNYVIDVYLFYGNIILAFICGSQWSKILNSNILDNKNLLLTLSVCIPVFSFILDFFSNQDIKIAIHIILFFVINLIDKKIFLNLIIFGI
;
A
#
# COMPACT_ATOMS: atom_id res chain seq x y z
N MET A 1 25.51 6.93 9.38
CA MET A 1 24.10 6.60 9.67
C MET A 1 23.90 5.13 9.37
N ASP A 2 23.23 4.38 10.25
CA ASP A 2 22.97 2.95 10.05
C ASP A 2 22.21 2.71 8.74
N LYS A 3 22.61 1.71 7.95
CA LYS A 3 21.98 1.42 6.65
C LYS A 3 20.49 1.15 6.78
N LYS A 4 20.08 0.48 7.87
CA LYS A 4 18.66 0.28 8.23
C LYS A 4 17.95 1.61 8.46
N LYS A 5 18.56 2.51 9.25
CA LYS A 5 17.98 3.81 9.62
C LYS A 5 17.79 4.73 8.40
N LEU A 6 18.76 4.73 7.49
CA LEU A 6 18.66 5.45 6.22
C LEU A 6 17.53 4.89 5.34
N ALA A 7 17.42 3.56 5.20
CA ALA A 7 16.36 2.93 4.43
C ALA A 7 14.96 3.25 5.00
N THR A 8 14.83 3.27 6.34
CA THR A 8 13.57 3.66 6.99
C THR A 8 13.20 5.11 6.70
N ILE A 9 14.16 6.04 6.79
CA ILE A 9 13.95 7.47 6.50
C ILE A 9 13.54 7.67 5.03
N LEU A 10 14.23 7.02 4.09
CA LEU A 10 13.91 7.10 2.67
C LEU A 10 12.51 6.54 2.36
N GLY A 11 12.11 5.44 3.02
CA GLY A 11 10.76 4.89 2.92
C GLY A 11 9.69 5.87 3.40
N TYR A 12 9.92 6.54 4.54
CA TYR A 12 8.99 7.56 5.05
C TYR A 12 8.98 8.84 4.20
N LEU A 13 10.12 9.26 3.64
CA LEU A 13 10.18 10.40 2.73
C LEU A 13 9.32 10.19 1.47
N GLY A 14 9.21 8.96 0.97
CA GLY A 14 8.29 8.62 -0.13
C GLY A 14 6.81 8.72 0.25
N LEU A 15 6.46 8.58 1.54
CA LEU A 15 5.09 8.73 2.04
C LEU A 15 4.67 10.20 2.22
N ILE A 16 5.63 11.11 2.45
CA ILE A 16 5.36 12.54 2.64
C ILE A 16 4.62 13.16 1.45
N PRO A 17 5.10 13.08 0.19
CA PRO A 17 4.39 13.68 -0.93
C PRO A 17 3.01 13.05 -1.13
N PHE A 18 2.85 11.75 -0.85
CA PHE A 18 1.56 11.07 -0.96
C PHE A 18 0.55 11.65 0.06
N PHE A 19 0.87 11.61 1.36
CA PHE A 19 -0.01 12.16 2.42
C PHE A 19 -0.25 13.66 2.27
N SER A 20 0.77 14.42 1.88
CA SER A 20 0.65 15.88 1.68
C SER A 20 -0.30 16.19 0.53
N LEU A 21 -0.19 15.47 -0.59
CA LEU A 21 -1.15 15.62 -1.69
C LEU A 21 -2.54 15.17 -1.27
N THR A 22 -2.71 14.06 -0.54
CA THR A 22 -4.03 13.61 -0.05
C THR A 22 -4.74 14.72 0.73
N LEU A 23 -4.05 15.37 1.66
CA LEU A 23 -4.62 16.48 2.46
C LEU A 23 -4.98 17.68 1.60
N ILE A 24 -4.13 18.01 0.62
CA ILE A 24 -4.34 19.11 -0.30
C ILE A 24 -5.56 18.83 -1.21
N PHE A 25 -5.80 17.58 -1.61
CA PHE A 25 -6.99 17.17 -2.39
C PHE A 25 -8.31 17.41 -1.65
N PHE A 26 -8.35 17.29 -0.33
CA PHE A 26 -9.57 17.55 0.44
C PHE A 26 -9.89 19.05 0.60
N ILE A 27 -8.92 19.93 0.38
CA ILE A 27 -9.05 21.39 0.63
C ILE A 27 -9.17 22.17 -0.67
N SER A 28 -8.80 21.58 -1.81
CA SER A 28 -8.71 22.27 -3.10
C SER A 28 -9.46 21.54 -4.21
N ASN A 29 -10.20 22.30 -5.03
CA ASN A 29 -10.90 21.80 -6.22
C ASN A 29 -9.90 21.55 -7.36
N PHE A 30 -9.18 20.44 -7.28
CA PHE A 30 -8.30 20.01 -8.38
C PHE A 30 -9.09 19.54 -9.59
N ASN A 31 -8.51 19.73 -10.77
CA ASN A 31 -9.01 19.13 -12.00
C ASN A 31 -8.91 17.59 -11.91
N ASN A 32 -9.87 16.89 -12.51
CA ASN A 32 -9.95 15.44 -12.62
C ASN A 32 -8.62 14.79 -13.05
N TYR A 33 -7.90 15.40 -13.98
CA TYR A 33 -6.58 14.89 -14.42
C TYR A 33 -5.58 14.74 -13.26
N VAL A 34 -5.55 15.70 -12.34
CA VAL A 34 -4.62 15.68 -11.20
C VAL A 34 -5.01 14.56 -10.23
N ILE A 35 -6.32 14.34 -10.04
CA ILE A 35 -6.85 13.24 -9.23
C ILE A 35 -6.47 11.88 -9.84
N ASP A 36 -6.62 11.72 -11.16
CA ASP A 36 -6.29 10.47 -11.85
C ASP A 36 -4.79 10.14 -11.76
N VAL A 37 -3.92 11.15 -11.93
CA VAL A 37 -2.46 10.97 -11.74
C VAL A 37 -2.14 10.57 -10.30
N TYR A 38 -2.81 11.16 -9.32
CA TYR A 38 -2.64 10.82 -7.91
C TYR A 38 -3.09 9.39 -7.59
N LEU A 39 -4.25 8.97 -8.09
CA LEU A 39 -4.75 7.60 -7.91
C LEU A 39 -3.82 6.57 -8.56
N PHE A 40 -3.36 6.85 -9.79
CA PHE A 40 -2.38 6.01 -10.48
C PHE A 40 -1.08 5.86 -9.68
N TYR A 41 -0.58 6.95 -9.11
CA TYR A 41 0.59 6.91 -8.23
C TYR A 41 0.34 6.12 -6.95
N GLY A 42 -0.86 6.27 -6.34
CA GLY A 42 -1.30 5.46 -5.21
C GLY A 42 -1.29 3.96 -5.54
N ASN A 43 -1.76 3.59 -6.72
CA ASN A 43 -1.72 2.22 -7.22
C ASN A 43 -0.29 1.66 -7.36
N ILE A 44 0.66 2.47 -7.83
CA ILE A 44 2.08 2.07 -7.89
C ILE A 44 2.62 1.77 -6.49
N ILE A 45 2.37 2.66 -5.52
CA ILE A 45 2.81 2.45 -4.13
C ILE A 45 2.15 1.21 -3.54
N LEU A 46 0.85 1.02 -3.76
CA LEU A 46 0.09 -0.12 -3.26
C LEU A 46 0.68 -1.44 -3.78
N ALA A 47 0.95 -1.50 -5.09
CA ALA A 47 1.57 -2.66 -5.73
C ALA A 47 2.97 -2.93 -5.17
N PHE A 48 3.78 -1.89 -4.90
CA PHE A 48 5.10 -2.05 -4.31
C PHE A 48 5.04 -2.63 -2.88
N ILE A 49 4.13 -2.13 -2.04
CA ILE A 49 3.95 -2.65 -0.67
C ILE A 49 3.50 -4.12 -0.72
N CYS A 50 2.52 -4.43 -1.57
CA CYS A 50 2.04 -5.80 -1.75
C CYS A 50 3.12 -6.75 -2.29
N GLY A 51 3.95 -6.32 -3.25
CA GLY A 51 5.09 -7.10 -3.74
C GLY A 51 6.12 -7.38 -2.64
N SER A 52 6.40 -6.37 -1.80
CA SER A 52 7.23 -6.54 -0.60
C SER A 52 6.60 -7.56 0.38
N GLN A 53 5.29 -7.48 0.63
CA GLN A 53 4.58 -8.46 1.48
C GLN A 53 4.70 -9.87 0.93
N TRP A 54 4.55 -10.06 -0.37
CA TRP A 54 4.66 -11.37 -1.00
C TRP A 54 6.00 -12.04 -0.69
N SER A 55 7.10 -11.30 -0.82
CA SER A 55 8.44 -11.77 -0.44
C SER A 55 8.55 -12.09 1.06
N LYS A 56 8.04 -11.22 1.94
CA LYS A 56 8.02 -11.45 3.40
C LYS A 56 7.23 -12.70 3.77
N ILE A 57 6.07 -12.93 3.15
CA ILE A 57 5.21 -14.09 3.40
C ILE A 57 5.92 -15.38 2.97
N LEU A 58 6.57 -15.38 1.81
CA LEU A 58 7.33 -16.55 1.33
C LEU A 58 8.41 -16.96 2.33
N ASN A 59 9.16 -15.99 2.86
CA ASN A 59 10.25 -16.18 3.81
C ASN A 59 9.80 -16.35 5.27
N SER A 60 8.51 -16.18 5.56
CA SER A 60 7.96 -16.32 6.92
C SER A 60 7.55 -17.77 7.22
N ASN A 61 7.64 -18.15 8.50
CA ASN A 61 7.14 -19.44 9.02
C ASN A 61 5.61 -19.47 9.21
N ILE A 62 4.87 -18.57 8.55
CA ILE A 62 3.41 -18.54 8.60
C ILE A 62 2.88 -19.78 7.88
N LEU A 63 2.40 -20.76 8.65
CA LEU A 63 1.76 -21.97 8.12
C LEU A 63 0.29 -21.73 7.81
N ASP A 64 -0.41 -20.98 8.67
CA ASP A 64 -1.84 -20.73 8.52
C ASP A 64 -2.13 -19.65 7.47
N ASN A 65 -3.01 -19.98 6.53
CA ASN A 65 -3.52 -19.07 5.50
C ASN A 65 -2.45 -18.44 4.59
N LYS A 66 -1.24 -19.04 4.49
CA LYS A 66 -0.14 -18.55 3.64
C LYS A 66 -0.59 -18.31 2.20
N ASN A 67 -1.28 -19.28 1.60
CA ASN A 67 -1.78 -19.18 0.23
C ASN A 67 -2.78 -18.03 0.07
N LEU A 68 -3.67 -17.84 1.05
CA LEU A 68 -4.64 -16.74 1.03
C LEU A 68 -3.93 -15.37 1.12
N LEU A 69 -2.91 -15.24 1.97
CA LEU A 69 -2.12 -14.01 2.07
C LEU A 69 -1.34 -13.72 0.78
N LEU A 70 -0.75 -14.75 0.15
CA LEU A 70 -0.07 -14.61 -1.14
C LEU A 70 -1.06 -14.18 -2.23
N THR A 71 -2.23 -14.81 -2.31
CA THR A 71 -3.28 -14.45 -3.28
C THR A 71 -3.76 -13.01 -3.05
N LEU A 72 -4.01 -12.60 -1.80
CA LEU A 72 -4.43 -11.23 -1.48
C LEU A 72 -3.39 -10.19 -1.88
N SER A 73 -2.09 -10.49 -1.70
CA SER A 73 -1.02 -9.57 -2.13
C SER A 73 -0.99 -9.33 -3.64
N VAL A 74 -1.56 -10.23 -4.45
CA VAL A 74 -1.69 -10.01 -5.91
C VAL A 74 -3.05 -9.41 -6.25
N CYS A 75 -4.13 -9.92 -5.65
CA CYS A 75 -5.49 -9.51 -5.98
C CYS A 75 -5.78 -8.06 -5.59
N ILE A 76 -5.25 -7.57 -4.45
CA ILE A 76 -5.53 -6.21 -3.99
C ILE A 76 -5.02 -5.14 -4.98
N PRO A 77 -3.73 -5.13 -5.41
CA PRO A 77 -3.27 -4.13 -6.36
C PRO A 77 -3.94 -4.25 -7.73
N VAL A 78 -4.26 -5.47 -8.19
CA VAL A 78 -5.02 -5.67 -9.45
C VAL A 78 -6.43 -5.09 -9.34
N PHE A 79 -7.12 -5.36 -8.24
CA PHE A 79 -8.46 -4.81 -7.99
C PHE A 79 -8.42 -3.27 -7.92
N SER A 80 -7.42 -2.71 -7.24
CA SER A 80 -7.23 -1.26 -7.12
C SER A 80 -7.01 -0.59 -8.48
N PHE A 81 -6.26 -1.26 -9.37
CA PHE A 81 -6.04 -0.77 -10.74
C PHE A 81 -7.33 -0.83 -11.58
N ILE A 82 -8.12 -1.90 -11.46
CA ILE A 82 -9.42 -2.02 -12.15
C ILE A 82 -10.40 -0.94 -11.66
N LEU A 83 -10.32 -0.58 -10.37
CA LEU A 83 -11.16 0.44 -9.76
C LEU A 83 -10.99 1.82 -10.40
N ASP A 84 -9.81 2.13 -10.91
CA ASP A 84 -9.52 3.42 -11.53
C ASP A 84 -10.27 3.64 -12.85
N PHE A 85 -10.85 2.61 -13.47
CA PHE A 85 -11.68 2.74 -14.67
C PHE A 85 -13.13 3.15 -14.38
N PHE A 86 -13.58 3.13 -13.13
CA PHE A 86 -14.95 3.53 -12.78
C PHE A 86 -15.13 5.05 -12.80
N SER A 87 -16.36 5.57 -12.86
CA SER A 87 -16.58 7.01 -13.08
C SER A 87 -16.56 7.87 -11.80
N ASN A 88 -16.80 7.29 -10.62
CA ASN A 88 -17.02 8.06 -9.39
C ASN A 88 -15.70 8.23 -8.60
N GLN A 89 -15.14 9.44 -8.62
CA GLN A 89 -13.84 9.76 -8.01
C GLN A 89 -13.84 9.67 -6.48
N ASP A 90 -14.91 10.11 -5.81
CA ASP A 90 -15.00 10.06 -4.35
C ASP A 90 -14.95 8.62 -3.84
N ILE A 91 -15.66 7.72 -4.54
CA ILE A 91 -15.66 6.29 -4.27
C ILE A 91 -14.26 5.71 -4.48
N LYS A 92 -13.55 6.10 -5.54
CA LYS A 92 -12.17 5.63 -5.78
C LYS A 92 -11.23 6.00 -4.66
N ILE A 93 -11.25 7.27 -4.24
CA ILE A 93 -10.39 7.78 -3.17
C ILE A 93 -10.71 7.04 -1.86
N ALA A 94 -12.00 6.90 -1.51
CA ALA A 94 -12.41 6.18 -0.32
C ALA A 94 -11.91 4.72 -0.31
N ILE A 95 -12.05 4.02 -1.43
CA ILE A 95 -11.59 2.62 -1.54
C ILE A 95 -10.07 2.54 -1.46
N HIS A 96 -9.32 3.43 -2.11
CA HIS A 96 -7.86 3.45 -2.02
C HIS A 96 -7.38 3.64 -0.57
N ILE A 97 -8.01 4.55 0.19
CA ILE A 97 -7.71 4.77 1.61
C ILE A 97 -7.93 3.47 2.41
N ILE A 98 -9.06 2.79 2.19
CA ILE A 98 -9.38 1.52 2.86
C ILE A 98 -8.35 0.46 2.52
N LEU A 99 -7.99 0.29 1.24
CA LEU A 99 -7.01 -0.69 0.78
C LEU A 99 -5.63 -0.44 1.41
N PHE A 100 -5.17 0.82 1.42
CA PHE A 100 -3.92 1.21 2.08
C PHE A 100 -3.92 0.87 3.57
N PHE A 101 -5.03 1.12 4.27
CA PHE A 101 -5.14 0.81 5.68
C PHE A 101 -5.10 -0.69 5.94
N VAL A 102 -5.88 -1.48 5.18
CA VAL A 102 -5.91 -2.95 5.28
C VAL A 102 -4.54 -3.55 5.00
N ILE A 103 -3.84 -3.11 3.95
CA ILE A 103 -2.51 -3.59 3.62
C ILE A 103 -1.51 -3.27 4.73
N ASN A 104 -1.56 -2.08 5.32
CA ASN A 104 -0.69 -1.74 6.44
C ASN A 104 -0.94 -2.58 7.69
N LEU A 105 -2.21 -2.96 7.96
CA LEU A 105 -2.52 -3.90 9.05
C LEU A 105 -1.95 -5.30 8.78
N ILE A 106 -2.06 -5.78 7.54
CA ILE A 106 -1.50 -7.06 7.11
C ILE A 106 0.03 -7.04 7.23
N ASP A 107 0.70 -5.97 6.76
CA ASP A 107 2.16 -5.86 6.83
C ASP A 107 2.66 -5.89 8.28
N LYS A 108 1.98 -5.17 9.19
CA LYS A 108 2.30 -5.21 10.62
C LYS A 108 2.17 -6.61 11.20
N LYS A 109 1.11 -7.34 10.85
CA LYS A 109 0.91 -8.72 11.33
C LYS A 109 2.00 -9.66 10.81
N ILE A 110 2.37 -9.55 9.54
CA ILE A 110 3.46 -10.35 8.94
C ILE A 110 4.79 -10.03 9.62
N PHE A 111 5.10 -8.75 9.82
CA PHE A 111 6.33 -8.31 10.48
C PHE A 111 6.44 -8.83 11.92
N LEU A 112 5.34 -8.79 12.68
CA LEU A 112 5.29 -9.28 14.05
C LEU A 112 5.54 -10.80 14.12
N ASN A 113 5.00 -11.56 13.16
CA ASN A 113 5.28 -13.00 13.03
C ASN A 113 6.74 -13.29 12.65
N LEU A 114 7.36 -12.48 11.79
CA LEU A 114 8.79 -12.62 11.47
C LEU A 114 9.68 -12.42 12.70
N ILE A 115 9.36 -11.45 13.57
CA ILE A 115 10.13 -11.20 14.80
C ILE A 115 9.93 -12.34 15.82
N ILE A 116 8.69 -12.78 16.04
CA ILE A 116 8.37 -13.79 17.07
C ILE A 116 8.98 -15.16 16.73
N PHE A 117 8.97 -15.54 15.45
CA PHE A 117 9.43 -16.87 15.01
C PHE A 117 10.88 -16.91 14.51
N GLY A 118 11.65 -15.86 14.78
CA GLY A 118 13.11 -15.89 14.70
C GLY A 118 13.67 -15.96 13.28
N ILE A 119 13.75 -14.78 12.65
CA ILE A 119 15.02 -14.29 12.10
C ILE A 119 15.40 -13.03 12.86
#